data_AF-A0A3G3GVS3-F1
#
_entry.id   AF-A0A3G3GVS3-F1
#
_cell.length_a   1.000
_cell.length_b   1.000
_cell.length_c   1.000
_cell.angle_alpha   90.00
_cell.angle_beta   90.00
_cell.angle_gamma   90.00
#
_symmetry.space_group_name_H-M   'P 1'
#
loop_
_entity.id
_entity.type
_entity.pdbx_description
1 polymer ?
#
loop_
_entity_poly.entity_id
_entity_poly.type
_entity_poly.pdbx_seq_one_letter_code
_entity_poly.pdbx_strand_id
1 'polypeptide(L)'
;MKLLFSILFLSLPLWIQAQCRPATAQENAAYERVVKELQRQFTTKTPQGNWKTFDEKHSMGALEVTSEWGGFVHLCTDRYDLIMERADIASARKAVVDSMKPATSTLPSLYVHRDTMYTENPQAIAQRAQDTYSVSVEMNLGNYRLQDTESARLVQSSQVINVSGATLALEVLLKPDLKGATGRQETVILLGGWNTKPLQRGQDTRYQPQFRKGGKLVENLVVTITAPVEIAREIVKGIDWKAIDATLLK
;
A
#
# COMPACT_ATOMS: atom_id res chain seq x y z
N MET A 1 -46.68 -44.77 3.22
CA MET A 1 -46.21 -43.37 3.10
C MET A 1 -45.48 -43.00 4.38
N LYS A 2 -44.20 -43.34 4.48
CA LYS A 2 -43.38 -43.15 5.68
C LYS A 2 -42.00 -42.63 5.23
N LEU A 3 -41.62 -41.49 5.82
CA LEU A 3 -40.23 -41.10 6.10
C LEU A 3 -39.24 -41.18 4.94
N LEU A 4 -39.34 -40.27 3.97
CA LEU A 4 -38.30 -40.09 2.94
C LEU A 4 -37.91 -38.62 2.69
N PHE A 5 -38.27 -37.70 3.59
CA PHE A 5 -38.12 -36.26 3.34
C PHE A 5 -37.41 -35.46 4.45
N SER A 6 -36.46 -36.08 5.17
CA SER A 6 -35.78 -35.36 6.28
C SER A 6 -34.26 -35.55 6.36
N ILE A 7 -33.60 -36.04 5.32
CA ILE A 7 -32.12 -36.21 5.31
C ILE A 7 -31.47 -35.42 4.16
N LEU A 8 -31.96 -34.21 3.89
CA LEU A 8 -31.37 -33.38 2.83
C LEU A 8 -31.29 -31.89 3.22
N PHE A 9 -30.86 -31.57 4.44
CA PHE A 9 -30.60 -30.17 4.83
C PHE A 9 -29.52 -29.97 5.90
N LEU A 10 -28.63 -30.94 6.13
CA LEU A 10 -27.56 -30.85 7.15
C LEU A 10 -26.13 -30.96 6.61
N SER A 11 -25.96 -30.92 5.29
CA SER A 11 -24.64 -30.87 4.66
C SER A 11 -24.62 -29.81 3.56
N LEU A 12 -24.92 -28.57 3.94
CA LEU A 12 -24.32 -27.44 3.22
C LEU A 12 -22.90 -27.32 3.78
N PRO A 13 -21.86 -27.71 3.02
CA PRO A 13 -20.51 -27.38 3.42
C PRO A 13 -20.47 -25.86 3.60
N LEU A 14 -20.02 -25.42 4.78
CA LEU A 14 -19.61 -24.04 5.02
C LEU A 14 -18.45 -23.73 4.09
N TRP A 15 -18.75 -23.50 2.81
CA TRP A 15 -17.91 -22.70 1.92
C TRP A 15 -18.06 -21.25 2.37
N ILE A 16 -17.66 -20.98 3.61
CA ILE A 16 -17.18 -19.66 3.95
C ILE A 16 -15.84 -19.60 3.19
N GLN A 17 -15.92 -19.18 1.92
CA GLN A 17 -14.79 -18.48 1.32
C GLN A 17 -14.28 -17.54 2.41
N ALA A 18 -12.98 -17.56 2.69
CA ALA A 18 -12.33 -16.63 3.60
C ALA A 18 -12.48 -15.20 3.04
N GLN A 19 -13.71 -14.70 3.01
CA GLN A 19 -14.08 -13.33 2.83
C GLN A 19 -13.81 -12.70 4.18
N CYS A 20 -12.99 -11.67 4.17
CA CYS A 20 -12.63 -10.96 5.37
C CYS A 20 -13.89 -10.55 6.15
N ARG A 21 -13.83 -10.55 7.49
CA ARG A 21 -14.97 -10.06 8.28
C ARG A 21 -14.96 -8.53 8.31
N PRO A 22 -16.12 -7.88 8.44
CA PRO A 22 -16.15 -6.45 8.74
C PRO A 22 -15.46 -6.19 10.08
N ALA A 23 -14.76 -5.05 10.16
CA ALA A 23 -14.13 -4.57 11.38
C ALA A 23 -15.19 -4.06 12.38
N THR A 24 -14.95 -4.28 13.66
CA THR A 24 -15.74 -3.73 14.77
C THR A 24 -15.52 -2.21 14.88
N ALA A 25 -16.37 -1.52 15.62
CA ALA A 25 -16.22 -0.07 15.83
C ALA A 25 -14.88 0.30 16.48
N GLN A 26 -14.38 -0.53 17.41
CA GLN A 26 -13.07 -0.31 18.05
C GLN A 26 -11.91 -0.49 17.06
N GLU A 27 -11.99 -1.53 16.21
CA GLU A 27 -11.03 -1.78 15.15
C GLU A 27 -11.02 -0.64 14.14
N ASN A 28 -12.18 -0.20 13.65
CA ASN A 28 -12.26 0.95 12.73
C ASN A 28 -11.69 2.22 13.34
N ALA A 29 -12.06 2.55 14.59
CA ALA A 29 -11.53 3.72 15.27
C ALA A 29 -9.99 3.63 15.45
N ALA A 30 -9.46 2.42 15.55
CA ALA A 30 -8.03 2.19 15.63
C ALA A 30 -7.34 2.49 14.29
N TYR A 31 -7.85 1.91 13.20
CA TYR A 31 -7.33 2.14 11.85
C TYR A 31 -7.43 3.61 11.43
N GLU A 32 -8.56 4.26 11.71
CA GLU A 32 -8.76 5.68 11.38
C GLU A 32 -7.73 6.60 12.05
N ARG A 33 -7.28 6.30 13.27
CA ARG A 33 -6.24 7.10 13.94
C ARG A 33 -4.92 7.00 13.20
N VAL A 34 -4.54 5.79 12.78
CA VAL A 34 -3.32 5.58 12.00
C VAL A 34 -3.43 6.29 10.65
N VAL A 35 -4.56 6.14 9.95
CA VAL A 35 -4.83 6.83 8.68
C VAL A 35 -4.74 8.35 8.82
N LYS A 36 -5.35 8.94 9.85
CA LYS A 36 -5.31 10.39 10.09
C LYS A 36 -3.89 10.88 10.34
N GLU A 37 -3.08 10.11 11.07
CA GLU A 37 -1.67 10.46 11.26
C GLU A 37 -0.87 10.37 9.96
N LEU A 38 -1.08 9.33 9.16
CA LEU A 38 -0.46 9.18 7.84
C LEU A 38 -0.84 10.37 6.94
N GLN A 39 -2.13 10.69 6.85
CA GLN A 39 -2.63 11.83 6.09
C GLN A 39 -1.99 13.13 6.58
N ARG A 40 -1.94 13.36 7.90
CA ARG A 40 -1.29 14.54 8.49
C ARG A 40 0.17 14.64 8.06
N GLN A 41 0.93 13.55 8.14
CA GLN A 41 2.35 13.55 7.80
C GLN A 41 2.55 13.80 6.30
N PHE A 42 1.88 13.04 5.42
CA PHE A 42 2.12 13.09 3.98
C PHE A 42 1.51 14.30 3.25
N THR A 43 0.47 14.91 3.80
CA THR A 43 -0.12 16.14 3.23
C THR A 43 0.57 17.42 3.72
N THR A 44 1.19 17.39 4.91
CA THR A 44 1.90 18.57 5.46
C THR A 44 3.40 18.57 5.18
N LYS A 45 4.00 17.40 4.89
CA LYS A 45 5.43 17.24 4.63
C LYS A 45 5.65 16.77 3.20
N THR A 46 5.65 17.74 2.29
CA THR A 46 5.91 17.51 0.86
C THR A 46 7.38 17.75 0.53
N PRO A 47 7.94 17.11 -0.53
CA PRO A 47 9.28 17.40 -1.01
C PRO A 47 9.36 18.84 -1.57
N GLN A 48 10.55 19.30 -1.95
CA GLN A 48 10.72 20.64 -2.52
C GLN A 48 9.82 20.85 -3.74
N GLY A 49 9.32 22.08 -3.89
CA GLY A 49 8.31 22.43 -4.89
C GLY A 49 6.90 22.49 -4.32
N ASN A 50 5.95 22.90 -5.17
CA ASN A 50 4.55 23.01 -4.80
C ASN A 50 3.82 21.75 -5.22
N TRP A 51 3.33 20.97 -4.25
CA TRP A 51 2.60 19.73 -4.47
C TRP A 51 1.15 19.86 -4.00
N LYS A 52 0.23 19.20 -4.69
CA LYS A 52 -1.20 19.17 -4.37
C LYS A 52 -1.69 17.73 -4.35
N THR A 53 -2.61 17.43 -3.45
CA THR A 53 -3.34 16.16 -3.47
C THR A 53 -4.12 16.07 -4.79
N PHE A 54 -3.81 15.04 -5.57
CA PHE A 54 -4.56 14.70 -6.78
C PHE A 54 -5.70 13.76 -6.46
N ASP A 55 -5.39 12.69 -5.72
CA ASP A 55 -6.33 11.62 -5.39
C ASP A 55 -5.95 11.05 -4.03
N GLU A 56 -6.96 10.76 -3.21
CA GLU A 56 -6.82 10.11 -1.91
C GLU A 56 -7.88 9.02 -1.84
N LYS A 57 -7.43 7.77 -1.84
CA LYS A 57 -8.28 6.59 -1.89
C LYS A 57 -8.14 5.80 -0.60
N HIS A 58 -9.30 5.46 -0.06
CA HIS A 58 -9.48 4.45 0.95
C HIS A 58 -10.11 3.24 0.26
N SER A 59 -9.33 2.19 0.03
CA SER A 59 -9.82 0.98 -0.64
C SER A 59 -9.84 -0.21 0.30
N MET A 60 -10.88 -1.04 0.25
CA MET A 60 -10.92 -2.26 1.08
C MET A 60 -9.81 -3.25 0.68
N GLY A 61 -8.89 -3.50 1.60
CA GLY A 61 -7.93 -4.60 1.60
C GLY A 61 -8.29 -5.67 2.65
N ALA A 62 -7.57 -6.77 2.62
CA ALA A 62 -7.62 -7.81 3.65
C ALA A 62 -6.39 -7.69 4.56
N LEU A 63 -6.59 -7.44 5.86
CA LEU A 63 -5.49 -7.44 6.84
C LEU A 63 -5.41 -8.75 7.60
N GLU A 64 -4.22 -9.18 7.98
CA GLU A 64 -4.03 -10.32 8.88
C GLU A 64 -3.80 -9.84 10.31
N VAL A 65 -4.81 -9.97 11.17
CA VAL A 65 -4.71 -9.62 12.59
C VAL A 65 -4.56 -10.87 13.43
N THR A 66 -3.66 -10.86 14.40
CA THR A 66 -3.57 -11.94 15.38
C THR A 66 -4.72 -11.78 16.36
N SER A 67 -5.65 -12.74 16.35
CA SER A 67 -6.70 -12.80 17.37
C SER A 67 -6.08 -12.93 18.76
N GLU A 68 -6.86 -12.56 19.78
CA GLU A 68 -6.56 -12.74 21.21
C GLU A 68 -6.13 -14.18 21.55
N TRP A 69 -6.52 -15.14 20.70
CA TRP A 69 -6.27 -16.57 20.84
C TRP A 69 -5.06 -17.08 20.06
N GLY A 70 -4.41 -16.24 19.24
CA GLY A 70 -3.18 -16.55 18.51
C GLY A 70 -3.36 -17.08 17.08
N GLY A 71 -4.56 -16.96 16.49
CA GLY A 71 -4.83 -17.27 15.08
C GLY A 71 -5.00 -16.01 14.21
N PHE A 72 -4.74 -16.10 12.91
CA PHE A 72 -4.90 -14.99 11.96
C PHE A 72 -6.38 -14.78 11.58
N VAL A 73 -6.83 -13.53 11.62
CA VAL A 73 -8.16 -13.10 11.17
C VAL A 73 -7.97 -12.14 10.02
N HIS A 74 -8.69 -12.40 8.91
CA HIS A 74 -8.73 -11.48 7.78
C HIS A 74 -9.79 -10.41 8.00
N LEU A 75 -9.38 -9.14 8.12
CA LEU A 75 -10.30 -8.00 8.26
C LEU A 75 -10.41 -7.23 6.95
N CYS A 76 -11.65 -6.88 6.57
CA CYS A 76 -11.86 -5.96 5.48
C CYS A 76 -11.65 -4.55 6.03
N THR A 77 -10.64 -3.83 5.57
CA THR A 77 -10.40 -2.45 6.02
C THR A 77 -9.60 -1.67 5.01
N ASP A 78 -9.47 -0.38 5.25
CA ASP A 78 -9.03 0.57 4.26
C ASP A 78 -7.50 0.58 4.14
N ARG A 79 -7.03 0.25 2.94
CA ARG A 79 -5.73 0.67 2.42
C ARG A 79 -5.76 2.17 2.18
N TYR A 80 -4.68 2.84 2.58
CA TYR A 80 -4.49 4.26 2.35
C TYR A 80 -3.61 4.49 1.13
N ASP A 81 -4.16 5.06 0.07
CA ASP A 81 -3.43 5.46 -1.12
C ASP A 81 -3.56 6.98 -1.32
N LEU A 82 -2.43 7.66 -1.42
CA LEU A 82 -2.34 9.10 -1.70
C LEU A 82 -1.53 9.31 -2.97
N ILE A 83 -2.06 10.10 -3.90
CA ILE A 83 -1.33 10.59 -5.07
C ILE A 83 -1.20 12.09 -4.97
N MET A 84 0.05 12.54 -5.09
CA MET A 84 0.43 13.93 -5.09
C MET A 84 0.92 14.31 -6.47
N GLU A 85 0.55 15.51 -6.92
CA GLU A 85 0.94 16.05 -8.20
C GLU A 85 1.50 17.45 -8.04
N ARG A 86 2.47 17.81 -8.88
CA ARG A 86 3.00 19.18 -8.91
C ARG A 86 1.92 20.20 -9.27
N ALA A 87 1.94 21.35 -8.61
CA ALA A 87 0.90 22.36 -8.70
C ALA A 87 0.78 23.02 -10.08
N ASP A 88 1.87 23.12 -10.83
CA ASP A 88 1.89 23.60 -12.21
C ASP A 88 1.20 22.60 -13.15
N ILE A 89 1.46 21.30 -12.98
CA ILE A 89 0.78 20.23 -13.72
C ILE A 89 -0.70 20.17 -13.34
N ALA A 90 -1.03 20.28 -12.06
CA ALA A 90 -2.42 20.32 -11.58
C ALA A 90 -3.19 21.51 -12.19
N SER A 91 -2.55 22.68 -12.29
CA SER A 91 -3.12 23.87 -12.91
C SER A 91 -3.33 23.69 -14.41
N ALA A 92 -2.33 23.13 -15.12
CA ALA A 92 -2.43 22.83 -16.54
C ALA A 92 -3.56 21.82 -16.83
N ARG A 93 -3.64 20.72 -16.05
CA ARG A 93 -4.73 19.75 -16.17
C ARG A 93 -6.08 20.38 -15.89
N LYS A 94 -6.19 21.20 -14.84
CA LYS A 94 -7.44 21.91 -14.54
C LYS A 94 -7.88 22.81 -15.69
N ALA A 95 -6.96 23.56 -16.31
CA ALA A 95 -7.26 24.38 -17.47
C ALA A 95 -7.74 23.53 -18.67
N VAL A 96 -7.14 22.35 -18.89
CA VAL A 96 -7.60 21.40 -19.91
C VAL A 96 -9.01 20.91 -19.59
N VAL A 97 -9.28 20.48 -18.37
CA VAL A 97 -10.61 20.01 -17.93
C VAL A 97 -11.66 21.12 -18.04
N ASP A 98 -11.35 22.33 -17.58
CA ASP A 98 -12.24 23.48 -17.66
C ASP A 98 -12.53 23.88 -19.13
N SER A 99 -11.64 23.52 -20.07
CA SER A 99 -11.83 23.71 -21.53
C SER A 99 -12.56 22.57 -22.23
N MET A 100 -12.72 21.41 -21.58
CA MET A 100 -13.47 20.28 -22.10
C MET A 100 -14.97 20.57 -21.99
N LYS A 101 -15.69 20.49 -23.12
CA LYS A 101 -17.17 20.55 -23.11
C LYS A 101 -17.72 19.41 -22.25
N PRO A 102 -18.89 19.57 -21.59
CA PRO A 102 -19.49 18.55 -20.76
C PRO A 102 -20.01 17.40 -21.64
N ALA A 103 -19.11 16.50 -22.02
CA ALA A 103 -19.42 15.27 -22.75
C ALA A 103 -18.48 14.19 -22.24
N THR A 104 -19.02 13.33 -21.35
CA THR A 104 -18.75 11.88 -21.17
C THR A 104 -17.30 11.35 -21.21
N SER A 105 -16.27 12.19 -21.15
CA SER A 105 -14.88 11.75 -21.03
C SER A 105 -14.58 11.53 -19.55
N THR A 106 -14.45 10.25 -19.19
CA THR A 106 -13.82 9.85 -17.94
C THR A 106 -12.42 10.47 -17.90
N LEU A 107 -12.14 11.26 -16.86
CA LEU A 107 -10.82 11.82 -16.64
C LEU A 107 -9.81 10.67 -16.55
N PRO A 108 -8.65 10.76 -17.24
CA PRO A 108 -7.61 9.75 -17.10
C PRO A 108 -7.12 9.72 -15.66
N SER A 109 -7.25 8.55 -15.02
CA SER A 109 -6.70 8.36 -13.68
C SER A 109 -5.18 8.27 -13.77
N LEU A 110 -4.49 9.03 -12.92
CA LEU A 110 -3.04 8.87 -12.73
C LEU A 110 -2.71 7.71 -11.80
N TYR A 111 -3.72 7.05 -11.22
CA TYR A 111 -3.56 5.88 -10.38
C TYR A 111 -3.19 4.67 -11.23
N VAL A 112 -2.03 4.10 -10.96
CA VAL A 112 -1.73 2.73 -11.40
C VAL A 112 -1.65 1.85 -10.18
N HIS A 113 -2.45 0.79 -10.18
CA HIS A 113 -2.44 -0.17 -9.09
C HIS A 113 -1.06 -0.84 -9.03
N ARG A 114 -0.53 -1.06 -7.82
CA ARG A 114 0.79 -1.67 -7.62
C ARG A 114 0.95 -3.00 -8.36
N ASP A 115 -0.14 -3.77 -8.38
CA ASP A 115 -0.20 -5.15 -8.85
C ASP A 115 -0.74 -5.29 -10.30
N THR A 116 -1.09 -4.18 -10.97
CA THR A 116 -1.37 -4.23 -12.41
C THR A 116 -0.06 -4.26 -13.19
N MET A 117 0.08 -5.22 -14.10
CA MET A 117 1.16 -5.21 -15.10
C MET A 117 1.08 -3.92 -15.91
N TYR A 118 2.18 -3.17 -15.97
CA TYR A 118 2.21 -1.85 -16.61
C TYR A 118 2.36 -2.02 -18.13
N THR A 119 1.26 -2.00 -18.86
CA THR A 119 1.28 -1.82 -20.32
C THR A 119 1.25 -0.34 -20.71
N GLU A 120 1.98 0.52 -19.97
CA GLU A 120 2.03 1.96 -20.24
C GLU A 120 3.29 2.36 -21.03
N ASN A 121 3.18 3.42 -21.83
CA ASN A 121 4.31 3.97 -22.61
C ASN A 121 5.51 4.32 -21.68
N PRO A 122 6.74 3.83 -21.97
CA PRO A 122 7.99 4.21 -21.31
C PRO A 122 8.15 5.70 -20.99
N GLN A 123 7.78 6.57 -21.94
CA GLN A 123 7.92 8.02 -21.81
C GLN A 123 6.89 8.60 -20.84
N ALA A 124 5.67 8.03 -20.79
CA ALA A 124 4.64 8.43 -19.86
C ALA A 124 5.01 8.06 -18.41
N ILE A 125 5.70 6.92 -18.22
CA ILE A 125 6.22 6.50 -16.91
C ILE A 125 7.31 7.46 -16.43
N ALA A 126 8.27 7.79 -17.31
CA ALA A 126 9.35 8.71 -17.00
C ALA A 126 8.84 10.12 -16.66
N GLN A 127 7.86 10.62 -17.42
CA GLN A 127 7.23 11.91 -17.19
C GLN A 127 6.42 11.91 -15.88
N ARG A 128 5.62 10.86 -15.62
CA ARG A 128 4.82 10.73 -14.39
C ARG A 128 5.69 10.69 -13.13
N ALA A 129 6.86 10.06 -13.20
CA ALA A 129 7.82 10.06 -12.11
C ALA A 129 8.35 11.47 -11.78
N GLN A 130 8.30 12.41 -12.72
CA GLN A 130 8.67 13.82 -12.49
C GLN A 130 7.49 14.68 -12.03
N ASP A 131 6.27 14.33 -12.45
CA ASP A 131 5.07 15.14 -12.25
C ASP A 131 4.26 14.72 -11.01
N THR A 132 4.40 13.47 -10.58
CA THR A 132 3.64 12.88 -9.47
C THR A 132 4.52 12.01 -8.58
N TYR A 133 4.08 11.86 -7.33
CA TYR A 133 4.49 10.74 -6.49
C TYR A 133 3.27 10.12 -5.84
N SER A 134 3.37 8.85 -5.46
CA SER A 134 2.32 8.18 -4.70
C SER A 134 2.85 7.56 -3.42
N VAL A 135 1.98 7.52 -2.41
CA VAL A 135 2.20 6.86 -1.14
C VAL A 135 1.09 5.82 -0.99
N SER A 136 1.47 4.58 -0.74
CA SER A 136 0.55 3.48 -0.50
C SER A 136 0.86 2.84 0.83
N VAL A 137 -0.14 2.65 1.67
CA VAL A 137 0.04 2.08 3.01
C VAL A 137 -0.86 0.87 3.21
N GLU A 138 -0.23 -0.24 3.57
CA GLU A 138 -0.88 -1.46 3.98
C GLU A 138 -0.63 -1.70 5.47
N MET A 139 -1.68 -2.04 6.20
CA MET A 139 -1.62 -2.31 7.63
C MET A 139 -1.68 -3.80 7.90
N ASN A 140 -0.98 -4.30 8.92
CA ASN A 140 -1.02 -5.71 9.32
C ASN A 140 -0.85 -6.68 8.14
N LEU A 141 0.10 -6.38 7.26
CA LEU A 141 0.37 -7.20 6.10
C LEU A 141 1.05 -8.50 6.54
N GLY A 142 0.51 -9.64 6.12
CA GLY A 142 1.01 -10.96 6.48
C GLY A 142 2.40 -11.29 5.94
N ASN A 143 2.73 -10.78 4.76
CA ASN A 143 4.06 -10.88 4.16
C ASN A 143 4.28 -9.67 3.26
N TYR A 144 5.39 -8.95 3.47
CA TYR A 144 5.87 -8.02 2.46
C TYR A 144 6.74 -8.79 1.46
N ARG A 145 6.23 -9.05 0.26
CA ARG A 145 6.99 -9.71 -0.81
C ARG A 145 7.85 -8.68 -1.53
N LEU A 146 9.17 -8.78 -1.35
CA LEU A 146 10.13 -7.95 -2.07
C LEU A 146 10.21 -8.41 -3.54
N GLN A 147 10.39 -9.71 -3.76
CA GLN A 147 10.42 -10.36 -5.07
C GLN A 147 9.39 -11.48 -5.08
N ASP A 148 8.54 -11.49 -6.10
CA ASP A 148 7.51 -12.51 -6.26
C ASP A 148 7.38 -12.85 -7.75
N THR A 149 7.46 -14.13 -8.08
CA THR A 149 7.39 -14.62 -9.47
C THR A 149 5.97 -14.91 -9.92
N GLU A 150 5.02 -15.02 -8.98
CA GLU A 150 3.60 -15.21 -9.27
C GLU A 150 2.89 -13.88 -9.51
N SER A 151 3.49 -12.76 -9.06
CA SER A 151 3.05 -11.41 -9.37
C SER A 151 4.01 -10.68 -10.32
N ALA A 152 3.61 -9.53 -10.84
CA ALA A 152 4.42 -8.69 -11.71
C ALA A 152 5.61 -8.01 -10.99
N ARG A 153 5.91 -8.37 -9.74
CA ARG A 153 6.93 -7.70 -8.92
C ARG A 153 8.31 -8.33 -9.12
N LEU A 154 8.96 -7.97 -10.23
CA LEU A 154 10.33 -8.37 -10.53
C LEU A 154 11.33 -7.29 -10.11
N VAL A 155 12.17 -7.59 -9.13
CA VAL A 155 13.20 -6.68 -8.63
C VAL A 155 14.42 -6.72 -9.56
N GLN A 156 14.90 -5.54 -9.96
CA GLN A 156 16.18 -5.37 -10.64
C GLN A 156 17.30 -5.20 -9.61
N SER A 157 17.10 -4.34 -8.63
CA SER A 157 18.01 -4.15 -7.50
C SER A 157 17.25 -3.67 -6.27
N SER A 158 17.82 -3.92 -5.10
CA SER A 158 17.32 -3.34 -3.85
C SER A 158 18.48 -3.09 -2.89
N GLN A 159 18.33 -2.10 -2.02
CA GLN A 159 19.29 -1.82 -0.96
C GLN A 159 18.55 -1.41 0.32
N VAL A 160 19.10 -1.82 1.46
CA VAL A 160 18.64 -1.35 2.77
C VAL A 160 19.14 0.08 2.97
N ILE A 161 18.24 0.97 3.37
CA ILE A 161 18.58 2.33 3.76
C ILE A 161 18.29 2.56 5.24
N ASN A 162 18.96 3.53 5.84
CA ASN A 162 18.71 3.91 7.22
C ASN A 162 17.64 5.01 7.29
N VAL A 163 16.54 4.72 7.99
CA VAL A 163 15.46 5.66 8.25
C VAL A 163 15.17 5.64 9.74
N SER A 164 15.41 6.77 10.42
CA SER A 164 15.20 6.88 11.86
C SER A 164 13.75 6.64 12.23
N GLY A 165 13.49 5.66 13.09
CA GLY A 165 12.14 5.29 13.52
C GLY A 165 11.50 4.18 12.70
N ALA A 166 12.13 3.72 11.61
CA ALA A 166 11.68 2.56 10.86
C ALA A 166 12.32 1.26 11.37
N THR A 167 11.57 0.16 11.30
CA THR A 167 12.09 -1.19 11.59
C THR A 167 12.99 -1.67 10.45
N LEU A 168 12.57 -1.44 9.21
CA LEU A 168 13.36 -1.67 8.00
C LEU A 168 12.96 -0.64 6.94
N ALA A 169 13.91 -0.20 6.14
CA ALA A 169 13.64 0.63 4.98
C ALA A 169 14.46 0.14 3.78
N LEU A 170 13.85 0.15 2.60
CA LEU A 170 14.41 -0.37 1.37
C LEU A 170 14.22 0.65 0.25
N GLU A 171 15.27 0.86 -0.55
CA GLU A 171 15.13 1.41 -1.89
C GLU A 171 15.10 0.25 -2.87
N VAL A 172 14.08 0.20 -3.72
CA VAL A 172 13.82 -0.90 -4.65
C VAL A 172 13.68 -0.33 -6.05
N LEU A 173 14.43 -0.91 -6.98
CA LEU A 173 14.25 -0.71 -8.42
C LEU A 173 13.62 -1.98 -8.98
N LEU A 174 12.42 -1.86 -9.51
CA LEU A 174 11.76 -2.94 -10.23
C LEU A 174 12.20 -2.95 -11.69
N LYS A 175 12.30 -4.14 -12.28
CA LYS A 175 12.56 -4.31 -13.70
C LYS A 175 11.44 -3.65 -14.50
N PRO A 176 11.76 -3.01 -15.62
CA PRO A 176 10.75 -2.54 -16.54
C PRO A 176 10.01 -3.73 -17.17
N ASP A 177 8.68 -3.63 -17.24
CA ASP A 177 7.83 -4.63 -17.87
C ASP A 177 7.90 -4.55 -19.42
N LEU A 178 8.29 -3.40 -19.97
CA LEU A 178 8.41 -3.15 -21.40
C LEU A 178 9.85 -2.89 -21.83
N LYS A 179 10.25 -3.45 -22.97
CA LYS A 179 11.57 -3.24 -23.57
C LYS A 179 11.76 -1.75 -23.88
N GLY A 180 12.75 -1.12 -23.26
CA GLY A 180 13.05 0.30 -23.41
C GLY A 180 12.36 1.22 -22.37
N ALA A 181 11.57 0.68 -21.44
CA ALA A 181 11.07 1.43 -20.30
C ALA A 181 12.11 1.57 -19.19
N THR A 182 11.99 2.65 -18.40
CA THR A 182 12.71 2.81 -17.14
C THR A 182 12.05 1.99 -16.05
N GLY A 183 12.85 1.33 -15.21
CA GLY A 183 12.34 0.59 -14.06
C GLY A 183 11.61 1.48 -13.05
N ARG A 184 10.61 0.93 -12.37
CA ARG A 184 9.85 1.63 -11.31
C ARG A 184 10.70 1.73 -10.05
N GLN A 185 10.88 2.94 -9.53
CA GLN A 185 11.56 3.17 -8.26
C GLN A 185 10.56 3.25 -7.11
N GLU A 186 10.87 2.55 -6.04
CA GLU A 186 10.08 2.54 -4.82
C GLU A 186 10.98 2.72 -3.61
N THR A 187 10.52 3.47 -2.62
CA THR A 187 11.06 3.44 -1.27
C THR A 187 10.03 2.83 -0.35
N VAL A 188 10.40 1.72 0.31
CA VAL A 188 9.50 0.94 1.16
C VAL A 188 9.96 1.08 2.60
N ILE A 189 9.07 1.52 3.47
CA ILE A 189 9.31 1.69 4.90
C ILE A 189 8.42 0.69 5.65
N LEU A 190 9.05 -0.21 6.39
CA LEU A 190 8.39 -1.18 7.27
C LEU A 190 8.42 -0.67 8.71
N LEU A 191 7.25 -0.49 9.31
CA LEU A 191 7.05 -0.02 10.69
C LEU A 191 6.43 -1.11 11.56
N GLY A 192 6.68 -1.05 12.87
CA GLY A 192 6.18 -2.02 13.83
C GLY A 192 6.89 -3.38 13.75
N GLY A 193 6.12 -4.45 14.00
CA GLY A 193 6.64 -5.80 14.21
C GLY A 193 7.06 -6.51 12.92
N TRP A 194 8.17 -6.11 12.30
CA TRP A 194 8.77 -6.80 11.15
C TRP A 194 10.05 -7.53 11.51
N ASN A 195 10.24 -8.73 10.96
CA ASN A 195 11.56 -9.35 10.92
C ASN A 195 12.42 -8.62 9.89
N THR A 196 13.62 -8.20 10.28
CA THR A 196 14.55 -7.46 9.41
C THR A 196 15.37 -8.36 8.48
N LYS A 197 15.32 -9.68 8.69
CA LYS A 197 15.94 -10.67 7.80
C LYS A 197 14.87 -11.22 6.85
N PRO A 198 15.06 -11.14 5.53
CA PRO A 198 14.12 -11.73 4.60
C PRO A 198 14.21 -13.26 4.63
N LEU A 199 13.08 -13.91 4.36
CA LEU A 199 13.04 -15.30 3.96
C LEU A 199 13.19 -15.40 2.44
N GLN A 200 14.03 -16.32 1.99
CA GLN A 200 14.27 -16.61 0.58
C GLN A 200 13.89 -18.05 0.29
N ARG A 201 13.04 -18.26 -0.72
CA ARG A 201 12.67 -19.59 -1.21
C ARG A 201 12.72 -19.58 -2.74
N GLY A 202 13.84 -20.05 -3.29
CA GLY A 202 14.09 -19.94 -4.73
C GLY A 202 14.22 -18.46 -5.12
N GLN A 203 13.35 -17.99 -6.00
CA GLN A 203 13.29 -16.58 -6.41
C GLN A 203 12.37 -15.74 -5.52
N ASP A 204 11.47 -16.34 -4.72
CA ASP A 204 10.62 -15.59 -3.77
C ASP A 204 11.48 -15.03 -2.64
N THR A 205 11.41 -13.71 -2.45
CA THR A 205 12.07 -13.02 -1.32
C THR A 205 11.03 -12.19 -0.59
N ARG A 206 10.82 -12.46 0.70
CA ARG A 206 9.79 -11.81 1.50
C ARG A 206 10.23 -11.53 2.93
N TYR A 207 9.69 -10.46 3.49
CA TYR A 207 9.80 -10.12 4.90
C TYR A 207 8.52 -10.57 5.61
N GLN A 208 8.69 -11.24 6.74
CA GLN A 208 7.57 -11.71 7.55
C GLN A 208 7.43 -10.82 8.79
N PRO A 209 6.21 -10.45 9.16
CA PRO A 209 5.95 -9.79 10.42
C PRO A 209 6.19 -10.75 11.60
N GLN A 210 6.44 -10.18 12.77
CA GLN A 210 6.46 -10.87 14.05
C GLN A 210 5.24 -10.41 14.85
N PHE A 211 4.10 -11.04 14.58
CA PHE A 211 2.89 -10.76 15.34
C PHE A 211 2.95 -11.39 16.74
N ARG A 212 2.33 -10.72 17.71
CA ARG A 212 2.30 -11.17 19.11
C ARG A 212 0.88 -11.56 19.51
N LYS A 213 0.75 -12.67 20.24
CA LYS A 213 -0.53 -13.05 20.85
C LYS A 213 -0.98 -11.95 21.83
N GLY A 214 -2.23 -11.48 21.69
CA GLY A 214 -2.72 -10.32 22.45
C GLY A 214 -1.99 -9.02 22.08
N GLY A 215 -1.48 -8.95 20.86
CA GLY A 215 -0.78 -7.81 20.30
C GLY A 215 -1.69 -6.62 20.04
N LYS A 216 -1.08 -5.60 19.44
CA LYS A 216 -1.74 -4.38 19.01
C LYS A 216 -2.83 -4.67 17.96
N LEU A 217 -3.91 -3.88 17.89
CA LEU A 217 -4.86 -3.96 16.77
C LEU A 217 -4.17 -3.66 15.44
N VAL A 218 -3.19 -2.76 15.43
CA VAL A 218 -2.28 -2.51 14.30
C VAL A 218 -0.84 -2.79 14.76
N GLU A 219 -0.29 -3.93 14.36
CA GLU A 219 1.03 -4.41 14.76
C GLU A 219 2.14 -4.00 13.78
N ASN A 220 1.81 -3.83 12.50
CA ASN A 220 2.79 -3.49 11.47
C ASN A 220 2.19 -2.62 10.36
N LEU A 221 3.05 -1.86 9.67
CA LEU A 221 2.71 -1.11 8.47
C LEU A 221 3.76 -1.34 7.39
N VAL A 222 3.31 -1.32 6.13
CA VAL A 222 4.15 -1.17 4.94
C VAL A 222 3.77 0.13 4.27
N VAL A 223 4.70 1.08 4.22
CA VAL A 223 4.54 2.32 3.46
C VAL A 223 5.40 2.23 2.20
N THR A 224 4.78 2.31 1.04
CA THR A 224 5.46 2.30 -0.27
C THR A 224 5.33 3.68 -0.91
N ILE A 225 6.45 4.36 -1.10
CA ILE A 225 6.55 5.63 -1.83
C ILE A 225 7.02 5.31 -3.23
N THR A 226 6.20 5.59 -4.25
CA THR A 226 6.58 5.45 -5.66
C THR A 226 6.96 6.81 -6.20
N ALA A 227 8.26 7.04 -6.37
CA ALA A 227 8.86 8.28 -6.86
C ALA A 227 10.32 8.02 -7.27
N PRO A 228 10.95 8.92 -8.03
CA PRO A 228 12.41 8.98 -8.15
C PRO A 228 13.06 8.99 -6.75
N VAL A 229 14.20 8.31 -6.61
CA VAL A 229 14.92 8.14 -5.34
C VAL A 229 15.22 9.48 -4.66
N GLU A 230 15.53 10.53 -5.43
CA GLU A 230 15.79 11.87 -4.90
C GLU A 230 14.55 12.45 -4.21
N ILE A 231 13.40 12.39 -4.88
CA ILE A 231 12.11 12.85 -4.34
C ILE A 231 11.68 11.98 -3.16
N ALA A 232 11.82 10.66 -3.27
CA ALA A 232 11.47 9.74 -2.19
C ALA A 232 12.31 10.00 -0.93
N ARG A 233 13.62 10.27 -1.07
CA ARG A 233 14.50 10.63 0.05
C ARG A 233 14.12 11.94 0.71
N GLU A 234 13.67 12.94 -0.05
CA GLU A 234 13.16 14.19 0.51
C GLU A 234 11.89 13.95 1.33
N ILE A 235 10.94 13.17 0.79
CA ILE A 235 9.72 12.76 1.52
C ILE A 235 10.13 12.06 2.82
N VAL A 236 10.97 11.03 2.73
CA VAL A 236 11.41 10.23 3.89
C VAL A 236 12.07 11.09 4.96
N LYS A 237 12.86 12.10 4.60
CA LYS A 237 13.47 13.02 5.57
C LYS A 237 12.46 13.95 6.25
N GLY A 238 11.38 14.31 5.57
CA GLY A 238 10.36 15.24 6.07
C GLY A 238 9.37 14.61 7.06
N ILE A 239 9.20 13.29 7.00
CA ILE A 239 8.21 12.53 7.77
C ILE A 239 8.75 12.14 9.14
N ASP A 240 7.92 12.32 10.19
CA ASP A 240 8.23 11.79 11.52
C ASP A 240 7.79 10.33 11.64
N TRP A 241 8.67 9.42 11.24
CA TRP A 241 8.41 7.98 11.28
C TRP A 241 8.24 7.44 12.70
N LYS A 242 8.87 8.06 13.70
CA LYS A 242 8.69 7.67 15.11
C LYS A 242 7.28 8.01 15.58
N ALA A 243 6.74 9.16 15.17
CA ALA A 243 5.35 9.51 15.48
C ALA A 243 4.37 8.51 14.84
N ILE A 244 4.56 8.15 13.57
CA ILE A 244 3.72 7.14 12.91
C ILE A 244 3.81 5.80 13.64
N ASP A 245 5.01 5.29 13.94
CA ASP A 245 5.18 4.02 14.66
C ASP A 245 4.56 4.06 16.08
N ALA A 246 4.61 5.21 16.75
CA ALA A 246 3.95 5.41 18.04
C ALA A 246 2.42 5.38 17.96
N THR A 247 1.81 5.67 16.79
CA THR A 247 0.36 5.56 16.61
C THR A 247 -0.14 4.14 16.46
N LEU A 248 0.73 3.13 16.36
CA LEU A 248 0.33 1.72 16.36
C LEU A 248 -0.35 1.38 17.70
N LEU A 249 -1.59 0.88 17.65
CA LEU A 249 -2.49 0.84 18.82
C LEU A 249 -2.51 -0.51 19.53
N LYS A 250 -2.38 -0.51 20.85
CA LYS A 250 -2.70 -1.68 21.69
C LYS A 250 -4.17 -2.00 21.65
#